data_AF-A0A099UD78-F1
#
_entry.id   AF-A0A099UD78-F1
#
_cell.length_a   1.000
_cell.length_b   1.000
_cell.length_c   1.000
_cell.angle_alpha   90.00
_cell.angle_beta   90.00
_cell.angle_gamma   90.00
#
_symmetry.space_group_name_H-M   'P 1'
#
loop_
_entity.id
_entity.type
_entity.pdbx_description
1 polymer ?
#
loop_
_entity_poly.entity_id
_entity_poly.type
_entity_poly.pdbx_seq_one_letter_code
_entity_poly.pdbx_strand_id
1 'polypeptide(L)'
;MPRVATHKYYIYVPYKDREEAKKLGAKWDSESKKWFVPNGVNLEKFSKWQYPQKNEIDMNEALEQFNNALRECGFLIDGLPVMDGKIKRAKVEGDRGSEKSGAYVGYTNGYPAGYIENFKTGERVNWKFKLEQEVQVKSLSNAEIEAIKKTNELRAAQRKEEQLRLNEKTAARLKDEYDNAQIAQVNHPYLKAKGIEVQNLRVDRFGNLLIPLSDSDGKMWSVQRIAANGNKIIGVIKTQKERENGEEYSARKKGCFYSSAPLDLHEQFYICEGFATAKSIEILLDKPSIMAVDSGNLINVCEALLEKYPHKQITICADNDLKNEVNTGLNAALKCKEKYPQINVIKPSMADKNISDFNDLMRLKGVAVARADVKSQLAVTQMQYKSQDKEVGNEAVRF
;
A
#
# COMPACT_ATOMS: atom_id res chain seq x y z
N MET A 1 -48.54 12.26 -40.87
CA MET A 1 -48.98 13.39 -40.02
C MET A 1 -47.84 13.74 -39.07
N PRO A 2 -47.53 15.04 -38.86
CA PRO A 2 -46.45 15.42 -37.96
C PRO A 2 -46.74 14.99 -36.53
N ARG A 3 -45.75 14.42 -35.85
CA ARG A 3 -45.91 13.98 -34.45
C ARG A 3 -46.04 15.19 -33.53
N VAL A 4 -47.25 15.48 -33.04
CA VAL A 4 -47.50 16.60 -32.11
C VAL A 4 -47.43 16.13 -30.65
N ALA A 5 -47.01 17.02 -29.75
CA ALA A 5 -47.02 16.76 -28.31
C ALA A 5 -48.46 16.68 -27.81
N THR A 6 -48.83 15.61 -27.10
CA THR A 6 -50.18 15.44 -26.52
C THR A 6 -50.26 15.91 -25.07
N HIS A 7 -49.10 16.11 -24.42
CA HIS A 7 -48.91 16.56 -23.03
C HIS A 7 -47.59 17.34 -22.95
N LYS A 8 -47.21 17.87 -21.78
CA LYS A 8 -45.87 18.47 -21.58
C LYS A 8 -44.79 17.44 -21.94
N TYR A 9 -44.03 17.68 -23.00
CA TYR A 9 -42.94 16.80 -23.43
C TYR A 9 -41.59 17.43 -23.11
N TYR A 10 -40.90 16.91 -22.11
CA TYR A 10 -39.63 17.49 -21.66
C TYR A 10 -38.51 17.29 -22.69
N ILE A 11 -37.72 18.34 -22.90
CA ILE A 11 -36.60 18.40 -23.83
C ILE A 11 -35.37 18.97 -23.13
N TYR A 12 -34.18 18.66 -23.64
CA TYR A 12 -32.93 19.22 -23.16
C TYR A 12 -32.46 20.33 -24.09
N VAL A 13 -32.52 21.58 -23.64
CA VAL A 13 -32.07 22.75 -24.41
C VAL A 13 -30.83 23.33 -23.72
N PRO A 14 -29.63 23.20 -24.32
CA PRO A 14 -28.43 23.91 -23.85
C PRO A 14 -28.67 25.40 -23.73
N TYR A 15 -27.96 26.08 -22.81
CA TYR A 15 -28.15 27.52 -22.58
C TYR A 15 -28.02 28.36 -23.87
N LYS A 16 -27.05 28.01 -24.73
CA LYS A 16 -26.81 28.66 -26.04
C LYS A 16 -27.99 28.55 -27.02
N ASP A 17 -28.84 27.53 -26.86
CA ASP A 17 -29.92 27.18 -27.77
C ASP A 17 -31.30 27.68 -27.29
N ARG A 18 -31.37 28.30 -26.10
CA ARG A 18 -32.64 28.67 -25.44
C ARG A 18 -33.54 29.57 -26.27
N GLU A 19 -32.97 30.53 -26.99
CA GLU A 19 -33.76 31.47 -27.81
C GLU A 19 -34.29 30.78 -29.07
N GLU A 20 -33.55 29.82 -29.61
CA GLU A 20 -33.99 29.02 -30.75
C GLU A 20 -35.11 28.06 -30.34
N ALA A 21 -34.98 27.37 -29.20
CA ALA A 21 -36.03 26.49 -28.70
C ALA A 21 -37.30 27.26 -28.35
N LYS A 22 -37.19 28.45 -27.73
CA LYS A 22 -38.34 29.35 -27.50
C LYS A 22 -39.03 29.72 -28.81
N LYS A 23 -38.29 30.12 -29.85
CA LYS A 23 -38.85 30.47 -31.17
C LYS A 23 -39.62 29.31 -31.80
N LEU A 24 -39.18 28.07 -31.56
CA LEU A 24 -39.86 26.87 -32.06
C LEU A 24 -41.09 26.48 -31.23
N GLY A 25 -41.28 27.10 -30.06
CA GLY A 25 -42.47 26.94 -29.20
C GLY A 25 -42.22 26.23 -27.87
N ALA A 26 -40.98 25.94 -27.49
CA ALA A 26 -40.67 25.36 -26.18
C ALA A 26 -40.82 26.40 -25.05
N LYS A 27 -41.17 25.91 -23.86
CA LYS A 27 -41.36 26.71 -22.65
C LYS A 27 -40.48 26.18 -21.51
N TRP A 28 -40.15 27.07 -20.58
CA TRP A 28 -39.45 26.72 -19.35
C TRP A 28 -40.47 26.41 -18.25
N ASP A 29 -40.30 25.27 -17.60
CA ASP A 29 -41.06 24.87 -16.42
C ASP A 29 -40.20 25.18 -15.18
N SER A 30 -40.58 26.22 -14.44
CA SER A 30 -39.80 26.73 -13.30
C SER A 30 -39.78 25.81 -12.09
N GLU A 31 -40.83 24.99 -11.91
CA GLU A 31 -40.96 24.04 -10.80
C GLU A 31 -40.05 22.84 -11.02
N SER A 32 -40.09 22.24 -12.21
CA SER A 32 -39.24 21.10 -12.58
C SER A 32 -37.85 21.49 -13.10
N LYS A 33 -37.61 22.80 -13.29
CA LYS A 33 -36.38 23.39 -13.87
C LYS A 33 -35.98 22.74 -15.19
N LYS A 34 -36.93 22.56 -16.11
CA LYS A 34 -36.74 21.89 -17.41
C LYS A 34 -37.40 22.65 -18.55
N TRP A 35 -36.86 22.47 -19.76
CA TRP A 35 -37.54 22.88 -20.98
C TRP A 35 -38.57 21.82 -21.39
N PHE A 36 -39.71 22.25 -21.92
CA PHE A 36 -40.74 21.36 -22.43
C PHE A 36 -41.41 21.92 -23.68
N VAL A 37 -41.89 21.01 -24.53
CA VAL A 37 -42.75 21.30 -25.67
C VAL A 37 -44.21 21.22 -25.18
N PRO A 38 -45.01 22.30 -25.31
CA PRO A 38 -46.40 22.31 -24.87
C PRO A 38 -47.30 21.50 -25.80
N ASN A 39 -48.49 21.11 -25.30
CA ASN A 39 -49.50 20.37 -26.07
C ASN A 39 -49.83 21.09 -27.40
N GLY A 40 -49.94 20.34 -28.48
CA GLY A 40 -50.28 20.83 -29.82
C GLY A 40 -49.09 21.28 -30.67
N VAL A 41 -47.87 21.31 -30.12
CA VAL A 41 -46.67 21.70 -30.88
C VAL A 41 -46.00 20.49 -31.54
N ASN A 42 -45.55 20.64 -32.78
CA ASN A 42 -44.85 19.59 -33.54
C ASN A 42 -43.50 19.24 -32.87
N LEU A 43 -43.37 17.99 -32.42
CA LEU A 43 -42.17 17.46 -31.74
C LEU A 43 -40.97 17.31 -32.68
N GLU A 44 -41.19 17.16 -33.99
CA GLU A 44 -40.11 16.98 -34.97
C GLU A 44 -39.20 18.21 -35.06
N LYS A 45 -39.73 19.41 -34.76
CA LYS A 45 -38.96 20.65 -34.67
C LYS A 45 -37.90 20.64 -33.55
N PHE A 46 -38.05 19.74 -32.58
CA PHE A 46 -37.20 19.64 -31.40
C PHE A 46 -36.34 18.37 -31.39
N SER A 47 -36.17 17.71 -32.54
CA SER A 47 -35.41 16.46 -32.68
C SER A 47 -33.97 16.56 -32.15
N LYS A 48 -33.34 17.73 -32.23
CA LYS A 48 -32.00 17.99 -31.69
C LYS A 48 -31.92 18.12 -30.17
N TRP A 49 -33.05 18.29 -29.48
CA TRP A 49 -33.13 18.51 -28.03
C TRP A 49 -33.86 17.37 -27.30
N GLN A 50 -33.91 16.17 -27.90
CA GLN A 50 -34.58 15.03 -27.28
C GLN A 50 -33.98 14.65 -25.92
N TYR A 51 -34.86 14.25 -24.98
CA TYR A 51 -34.50 13.86 -23.62
C TYR A 51 -34.94 12.42 -23.29
N PRO A 52 -34.12 11.64 -22.57
CA PRO A 52 -32.70 11.90 -22.24
C PRO A 52 -31.79 11.65 -23.44
N GLN A 53 -30.73 12.43 -23.62
CA GLN A 53 -29.65 11.99 -24.52
C GLN A 53 -29.04 10.71 -23.95
N LYS A 54 -28.90 9.67 -24.79
CA LYS A 54 -27.85 8.68 -24.60
C LYS A 54 -26.54 9.42 -24.88
N ASN A 55 -25.92 9.99 -23.86
CA ASN A 55 -24.55 10.48 -23.98
C ASN A 55 -23.66 9.25 -24.19
N GLU A 56 -23.32 8.94 -25.44
CA GLU A 56 -22.20 8.03 -25.69
C GLU A 56 -20.94 8.74 -25.20
N ILE A 57 -20.18 8.06 -24.35
CA ILE A 57 -18.94 8.60 -23.79
C ILE A 57 -17.90 8.56 -24.91
N ASP A 58 -17.36 9.71 -25.29
CA ASP A 58 -16.22 9.75 -26.21
C ASP A 58 -14.97 9.21 -25.49
N MET A 59 -14.49 8.06 -25.97
CA MET A 59 -13.34 7.40 -25.37
C MET A 59 -12.04 8.17 -25.59
N ASN A 60 -11.92 8.99 -26.64
CA ASN A 60 -10.75 9.83 -26.85
C ASN A 60 -10.72 10.97 -25.82
N GLU A 61 -11.86 11.61 -25.57
CA GLU A 61 -12.00 12.63 -24.53
C GLU A 61 -11.68 12.06 -23.14
N ALA A 62 -12.17 10.85 -22.84
CA ALA A 62 -11.86 10.17 -21.59
C ALA A 62 -10.36 9.87 -21.42
N LEU A 63 -9.68 9.45 -22.50
CA LEU A 63 -8.23 9.23 -22.50
C LEU A 63 -7.44 10.53 -22.29
N GLU A 64 -7.85 11.62 -22.93
CA GLU A 64 -7.21 12.93 -22.78
C GLU A 64 -7.39 13.50 -21.37
N GLN A 65 -8.61 13.47 -20.82
CA GLN A 65 -8.87 13.93 -19.46
C GLN A 65 -8.09 13.10 -18.42
N PHE A 66 -7.99 11.77 -18.63
CA PHE A 66 -7.19 10.93 -17.75
C PHE A 66 -5.69 11.21 -17.88
N ASN A 67 -5.20 11.48 -19.09
CA ASN A 67 -3.81 11.88 -19.33
C ASN A 67 -3.46 13.19 -18.62
N ASN A 68 -4.38 14.17 -18.66
CA ASN A 68 -4.19 15.45 -17.97
C ASN A 68 -4.13 15.25 -16.46
N ALA A 69 -5.02 14.44 -15.86
CA ALA A 69 -4.97 14.12 -14.44
C ALA A 69 -3.67 13.42 -14.03
N LEU A 70 -3.13 12.54 -14.88
CA LEU A 70 -1.83 11.91 -14.65
C LEU A 70 -0.69 12.96 -14.64
N ARG A 71 -0.69 13.88 -15.61
CA ARG A 71 0.31 14.96 -15.68
C ARG A 71 0.22 15.92 -14.49
N GLU A 72 -0.99 16.23 -14.02
CA GLU A 72 -1.19 17.03 -12.80
C GLU A 72 -0.60 16.36 -11.55
N CYS A 73 -0.64 15.03 -11.48
CA CYS A 73 0.02 14.24 -10.43
C CYS A 73 1.54 14.05 -10.67
N GLY A 74 2.13 14.77 -11.63
CA GLY A 74 3.55 14.73 -11.95
C GLY A 74 4.00 13.53 -12.78
N PHE A 75 3.10 12.82 -13.48
CA PHE A 75 3.49 11.71 -14.35
C PHE A 75 4.08 12.20 -15.67
N LEU A 76 5.17 11.55 -16.08
CA LEU A 76 5.84 11.74 -17.37
C LEU A 76 5.40 10.62 -18.32
N ILE A 77 4.26 10.81 -18.98
CA ILE A 77 3.69 9.86 -19.94
C ILE A 77 4.00 10.29 -21.38
N ASP A 78 4.70 9.41 -22.11
CA ASP A 78 4.88 9.55 -23.56
C ASP A 78 3.61 9.05 -24.27
N GLY A 79 2.80 10.00 -24.77
CA GLY A 79 1.55 9.70 -25.49
C GLY A 79 0.30 9.65 -24.61
N LEU A 80 -0.67 8.80 -24.98
CA LEU A 80 -1.91 8.57 -24.25
C LEU A 80 -1.78 7.41 -23.26
N PRO A 81 -2.45 7.46 -22.09
CA PRO A 81 -2.38 6.42 -21.08
C PRO A 81 -3.13 5.16 -21.50
N VAL A 82 -2.71 4.00 -20.98
CA VAL A 82 -3.39 2.72 -21.23
C VAL A 82 -4.44 2.45 -20.15
N MET A 83 -5.71 2.37 -20.56
CA MET A 83 -6.85 2.14 -19.66
C MET A 83 -7.45 0.72 -19.81
N ASP A 84 -6.64 -0.31 -19.60
CA ASP A 84 -7.01 -1.73 -19.77
C ASP A 84 -7.44 -2.43 -18.45
N GLY A 85 -7.64 -1.67 -17.38
CA GLY A 85 -7.96 -2.17 -16.05
C GLY A 85 -6.79 -2.80 -15.30
N LYS A 86 -5.55 -2.73 -15.83
CA LYS A 86 -4.35 -3.23 -15.17
C LYS A 86 -3.48 -2.08 -14.66
N ILE A 87 -2.74 -2.32 -13.57
CA ILE A 87 -1.78 -1.34 -13.04
C ILE A 87 -0.64 -1.15 -14.05
N LYS A 88 -0.39 0.11 -14.40
CA LYS A 88 0.74 0.56 -15.21
C LYS A 88 1.72 1.32 -14.33
N ARG A 89 3.02 1.02 -14.48
CA ARG A 89 4.11 1.77 -13.85
C ARG A 89 4.68 2.77 -14.84
N ALA A 90 4.83 4.02 -14.39
CA ALA A 90 5.33 5.12 -15.20
C ALA A 90 6.31 5.98 -14.41
N LYS A 91 7.09 6.77 -15.14
CA LYS A 91 7.95 7.78 -14.56
C LYS A 91 7.12 8.92 -14.01
N VAL A 92 7.61 9.50 -12.92
CA VAL A 92 7.13 10.77 -12.38
C VAL A 92 8.27 11.77 -12.32
N GLU A 93 7.95 13.04 -12.17
CA GLU A 93 8.94 14.08 -11.94
C GLU A 93 9.89 13.71 -10.79
N GLY A 94 11.18 13.92 -11.00
CA GLY A 94 12.23 13.54 -10.05
C GLY A 94 12.68 12.08 -10.08
N ASP A 95 12.12 11.23 -10.95
CA ASP A 95 12.69 9.90 -11.24
C ASP A 95 14.02 10.00 -11.99
N ARG A 96 15.01 9.21 -11.57
CA ARG A 96 16.33 9.11 -12.24
C ARG A 96 16.48 7.76 -12.95
N GLY A 97 17.17 7.76 -14.10
CA GLY A 97 17.50 6.52 -14.81
C GLY A 97 16.26 5.72 -15.22
N SER A 98 16.14 4.49 -14.73
CA SER A 98 15.05 3.55 -15.02
C SER A 98 13.95 3.51 -13.95
N GLU A 99 13.99 4.41 -12.96
CA GLU A 99 12.94 4.53 -11.93
C GLU A 99 11.57 4.75 -12.58
N LYS A 100 10.53 4.18 -11.96
CA LYS A 100 9.13 4.34 -12.34
C LYS A 100 8.28 4.49 -11.07
N SER A 101 8.36 5.65 -10.44
CA SER A 101 7.75 5.92 -9.12
C SER A 101 6.29 6.37 -9.20
N GLY A 102 5.62 6.21 -10.33
CA GLY A 102 4.16 6.35 -10.47
C GLY A 102 3.47 5.02 -10.75
N ALA A 103 2.28 4.82 -10.20
CA ALA A 103 1.35 3.78 -10.60
C ALA A 103 -0.01 4.36 -10.97
N TYR A 104 -0.60 3.87 -12.05
CA TYR A 104 -1.98 4.19 -12.38
C TYR A 104 -2.74 2.98 -12.92
N VAL A 105 -4.06 3.01 -12.84
CA VAL A 105 -4.94 2.09 -13.56
C VAL A 105 -6.12 2.87 -14.11
N GLY A 106 -6.45 2.65 -15.38
CA GLY A 106 -7.63 3.22 -16.01
C GLY A 106 -8.60 2.12 -16.43
N TYR A 107 -9.89 2.38 -16.32
CA TYR A 107 -10.98 1.47 -16.67
C TYR A 107 -11.85 2.12 -17.75
N THR A 108 -12.13 1.37 -18.81
CA THR A 108 -13.04 1.77 -19.91
C THR A 108 -14.31 0.93 -19.95
N ASN A 109 -14.42 -0.10 -19.11
CA ASN A 109 -15.58 -0.98 -19.03
C ASN A 109 -16.72 -0.34 -18.21
N GLY A 110 -17.51 0.51 -18.87
CA GLY A 110 -18.62 1.25 -18.26
C GLY A 110 -18.33 2.75 -18.27
N TYR A 111 -18.48 3.43 -17.13
CA TYR A 111 -18.11 4.84 -17.01
C TYR A 111 -16.61 4.97 -16.79
N PRO A 112 -15.85 5.72 -17.63
CA PRO A 112 -14.41 5.77 -17.50
C PRO A 112 -13.98 6.34 -16.16
N ALA A 113 -13.06 5.64 -15.52
CA ALA A 113 -12.54 5.96 -14.21
C ALA A 113 -11.10 5.47 -14.08
N GLY A 114 -10.39 5.94 -13.07
CA GLY A 114 -9.01 5.56 -12.85
C GLY A 114 -8.53 5.84 -11.44
N TYR A 115 -7.39 5.26 -11.11
CA TYR A 115 -6.66 5.52 -9.88
C TYR A 115 -5.23 5.90 -10.24
N ILE A 116 -4.70 6.90 -9.55
CA ILE A 116 -3.37 7.47 -9.76
C ILE A 116 -2.67 7.52 -8.40
N GLU A 117 -1.43 7.06 -8.34
CA GLU A 117 -0.58 7.12 -7.14
C GLU A 117 0.84 7.51 -7.52
N ASN A 118 1.32 8.61 -6.95
CA ASN A 118 2.71 9.05 -7.05
C ASN A 118 3.44 8.71 -5.74
N PHE A 119 4.40 7.77 -5.81
CA PHE A 119 5.10 7.28 -4.61
C PHE A 119 6.16 8.26 -4.09
N LYS A 120 6.57 9.28 -4.87
CA LYS A 120 7.52 10.31 -4.41
C LYS A 120 6.82 11.40 -3.61
N THR A 121 5.67 11.88 -4.10
CA THR A 121 4.89 12.92 -3.40
C THR A 121 3.93 12.34 -2.36
N GLY A 122 3.59 11.05 -2.48
CA GLY A 122 2.57 10.39 -1.65
C GLY A 122 1.13 10.67 -2.10
N GLU A 123 0.94 11.38 -3.22
CA GLU A 123 -0.36 11.75 -3.73
C GLU A 123 -1.15 10.54 -4.27
N ARG A 124 -2.45 10.52 -3.99
CA ARG A 124 -3.40 9.48 -4.43
C ARG A 124 -4.69 10.10 -4.92
N VAL A 125 -5.06 9.83 -6.17
CA VAL A 125 -6.25 10.39 -6.80
C VAL A 125 -7.14 9.28 -7.36
N ASN A 126 -8.42 9.32 -7.01
CA ASN A 126 -9.47 8.57 -7.70
C ASN A 126 -10.07 9.46 -8.78
N TRP A 127 -9.70 9.22 -10.04
CA TRP A 127 -10.17 9.97 -11.19
C TRP A 127 -11.46 9.38 -11.76
N LYS A 128 -12.34 10.26 -12.24
CA LYS A 128 -13.54 9.90 -13.00
C LYS A 128 -13.66 10.85 -14.17
N PHE A 129 -14.10 10.32 -15.32
CA PHE A 129 -14.43 11.15 -16.47
C PHE A 129 -15.45 12.23 -16.10
N LYS A 130 -15.28 13.44 -16.64
CA LYS A 130 -16.21 14.55 -16.43
C LYS A 130 -16.79 14.94 -17.78
N LEU A 131 -18.10 14.84 -17.94
CA LEU A 131 -18.77 15.42 -19.11
C LEU A 131 -18.72 16.95 -18.97
N GLU A 132 -18.33 17.68 -20.03
CA GLU A 132 -18.19 19.15 -20.06
C GLU A 132 -19.46 19.95 -19.75
N GLN A 133 -20.59 19.28 -19.56
CA GLN A 133 -21.77 19.87 -18.95
C GLN A 133 -22.05 19.08 -17.69
N GLU A 134 -22.16 19.78 -16.55
CA GLU A 134 -22.78 19.26 -15.34
C GLU A 134 -24.22 18.83 -15.66
N VAL A 135 -24.36 17.66 -16.29
CA VAL A 135 -25.56 16.86 -16.22
C VAL A 135 -25.61 16.45 -14.77
N GLN A 136 -26.60 16.98 -14.05
CA GLN A 136 -27.04 16.44 -12.77
C GLN A 136 -26.88 14.93 -12.84
N VAL A 137 -25.86 14.42 -12.16
CA VAL A 137 -25.65 12.99 -11.98
C VAL A 137 -27.00 12.52 -11.48
N LYS A 138 -27.69 11.65 -12.24
CA LYS A 138 -28.82 10.90 -11.69
C LYS A 138 -28.29 10.39 -10.37
N SER A 139 -28.79 10.95 -9.27
CA SER A 139 -28.48 10.44 -7.95
C SER A 139 -28.89 8.98 -8.03
N LEU A 140 -27.89 8.10 -8.06
CA LEU A 140 -28.12 6.67 -8.09
C LEU A 140 -29.13 6.42 -6.98
N SER A 141 -30.23 5.74 -7.31
CA SER A 141 -31.17 5.35 -6.27
C SER A 141 -30.42 4.57 -5.20
N ASN A 142 -30.91 4.61 -3.96
CA ASN A 142 -30.28 3.86 -2.88
C ASN A 142 -30.09 2.37 -3.26
N ALA A 143 -31.03 1.81 -4.03
CA ALA A 143 -30.95 0.45 -4.56
C ALA A 143 -29.79 0.25 -5.56
N GLU A 144 -29.53 1.20 -6.46
CA GLU A 144 -28.41 1.14 -7.40
C GLU A 144 -27.06 1.30 -6.69
N ILE A 145 -26.97 2.20 -5.70
CA ILE A 145 -25.77 2.35 -4.85
C ILE A 145 -25.48 1.05 -4.11
N GLU A 146 -26.50 0.43 -3.53
CA GLU A 146 -26.38 -0.83 -2.79
C GLU A 146 -25.98 -2.00 -3.70
N ALA A 147 -26.56 -2.09 -4.90
CA ALA A 147 -26.17 -3.08 -5.90
C ALA A 147 -24.70 -2.92 -6.35
N ILE A 148 -24.23 -1.68 -6.54
CA ILE A 148 -22.82 -1.38 -6.87
C ILE A 148 -21.89 -1.74 -5.72
N LYS A 149 -22.24 -1.38 -4.48
CA LYS A 149 -21.48 -1.74 -3.27
C LYS A 149 -21.33 -3.26 -3.16
N LYS A 150 -22.44 -3.99 -3.24
CA LYS A 150 -22.45 -5.46 -3.19
C LYS A 150 -21.62 -6.09 -4.31
N THR A 151 -21.71 -5.56 -5.53
CA THR A 151 -20.89 -6.02 -6.66
C THR A 151 -19.41 -5.77 -6.44
N ASN A 152 -19.04 -4.62 -5.89
CA ASN A 152 -17.65 -4.27 -5.58
C ASN A 152 -17.09 -5.13 -4.45
N GLU A 153 -17.87 -5.38 -3.40
CA GLU A 153 -17.54 -6.27 -2.29
C GLU A 153 -17.31 -7.70 -2.78
N LEU A 154 -18.21 -8.23 -3.62
CA LEU A 154 -18.05 -9.54 -4.24
C LEU A 154 -16.78 -9.62 -5.09
N ARG A 155 -16.53 -8.61 -5.94
CA ARG A 155 -15.30 -8.55 -6.75
C ARG A 155 -14.04 -8.39 -5.90
N ALA A 156 -14.12 -7.70 -4.77
CA ALA A 156 -12.99 -7.56 -3.85
C ALA A 156 -12.72 -8.87 -3.11
N ALA A 157 -13.77 -9.59 -2.69
CA ALA A 157 -13.68 -10.92 -2.10
C ALA A 157 -13.05 -11.93 -3.07
N GLN A 158 -13.54 -11.98 -4.32
CA GLN A 158 -12.98 -12.84 -5.37
C GLN A 158 -11.49 -12.54 -5.64
N ARG A 159 -11.11 -11.25 -5.72
CA ARG A 159 -9.70 -10.85 -5.89
C ARG A 159 -8.84 -11.27 -4.69
N LYS A 160 -9.36 -11.13 -3.47
CA LYS A 160 -8.66 -11.54 -2.25
C LYS A 160 -8.45 -13.06 -2.21
N GLU A 161 -9.47 -13.83 -2.60
CA GLU A 161 -9.41 -15.29 -2.66
C GLU A 161 -8.39 -15.78 -3.71
N GLU A 162 -8.43 -15.23 -4.92
CA GLU A 162 -7.47 -15.58 -5.97
C GLU A 162 -6.03 -15.21 -5.55
N GLN A 163 -5.85 -14.02 -4.96
CA GLN A 163 -4.55 -13.61 -4.43
C GLN A 163 -4.06 -14.54 -3.32
N LEU A 164 -4.95 -14.99 -2.43
CA LEU A 164 -4.61 -15.97 -1.39
C LEU A 164 -4.19 -17.30 -2.03
N ARG A 165 -4.94 -17.80 -3.03
CA ARG A 165 -4.60 -19.02 -3.75
C ARG A 165 -3.22 -18.97 -4.41
N LEU A 166 -2.88 -17.84 -5.03
CA LEU A 166 -1.55 -17.61 -5.61
C LEU A 166 -0.45 -17.55 -4.54
N ASN A 167 -0.74 -16.89 -3.41
CA ASN A 167 0.18 -16.84 -2.26
C ASN A 167 0.42 -18.24 -1.69
N GLU A 168 -0.63 -19.05 -1.52
CA GLU A 168 -0.57 -20.42 -1.03
C GLU A 168 0.32 -21.31 -1.90
N LYS A 169 0.09 -21.26 -3.22
CA LYS A 169 0.92 -21.99 -4.20
C LYS A 169 2.39 -21.57 -4.12
N THR A 170 2.64 -20.26 -4.01
CA THR A 170 4.01 -19.72 -3.91
C THR A 170 4.67 -20.10 -2.59
N ALA A 171 3.94 -20.04 -1.48
CA ALA A 171 4.41 -20.41 -0.16
C ALA A 171 4.79 -21.90 -0.09
N ALA A 172 3.97 -22.79 -0.64
CA ALA A 172 4.26 -24.22 -0.70
C ALA A 172 5.58 -24.52 -1.45
N ARG A 173 5.79 -23.89 -2.61
CA ARG A 173 7.05 -24.00 -3.36
C ARG A 173 8.24 -23.50 -2.55
N LEU A 174 8.11 -22.32 -1.92
CA LEU A 174 9.20 -21.75 -1.14
C LEU A 174 9.51 -22.57 0.10
N LYS A 175 8.49 -23.20 0.71
CA LYS A 175 8.66 -24.11 1.85
C LYS A 175 9.42 -25.36 1.46
N ASP A 176 9.04 -25.99 0.37
CA ASP A 176 9.76 -27.14 -0.18
C ASP A 176 11.22 -26.79 -0.49
N GLU A 177 11.46 -25.66 -1.16
CA GLU A 177 12.82 -25.19 -1.43
C GLU A 177 13.61 -24.93 -0.15
N TYR A 178 13.00 -24.26 0.84
CA TYR A 178 13.65 -23.95 2.10
C TYR A 178 13.95 -25.20 2.92
N ASP A 179 13.08 -26.21 2.92
CA ASP A 179 13.29 -27.46 3.67
C ASP A 179 14.40 -28.33 3.06
N ASN A 180 14.53 -28.32 1.74
CA ASN A 180 15.58 -29.04 1.02
C ASN A 180 16.91 -28.27 0.89
N ALA A 181 16.96 -27.02 1.35
CA ALA A 181 18.16 -26.19 1.31
C ALA A 181 19.20 -26.61 2.37
N GLN A 182 20.48 -26.38 2.06
CA GLN A 182 21.58 -26.70 2.97
C GLN A 182 21.65 -25.70 4.13
N ILE A 183 22.14 -26.13 5.30
CA ILE A 183 22.39 -25.23 6.42
C ILE A 183 23.47 -24.21 6.03
N ALA A 184 23.25 -22.94 6.36
CA ALA A 184 24.20 -21.87 6.12
C ALA A 184 25.45 -22.08 6.97
N GLN A 185 26.61 -22.16 6.33
CA GLN A 185 27.88 -22.15 7.05
C GLN A 185 28.16 -20.75 7.61
N VAL A 186 28.89 -20.68 8.72
CA VAL A 186 29.28 -19.45 9.43
C VAL A 186 30.02 -18.45 8.50
N ASN A 187 30.61 -18.92 7.41
CA ASN A 187 31.44 -18.14 6.48
C ASN A 187 30.67 -17.39 5.36
N HIS A 188 29.32 -17.35 5.38
CA HIS A 188 28.57 -16.64 4.33
C HIS A 188 29.01 -15.16 4.23
N PRO A 189 29.32 -14.62 3.02
CA PRO A 189 29.93 -13.29 2.86
C PRO A 189 29.15 -12.15 3.53
N TYR A 190 27.82 -12.15 3.41
CA TYR A 190 26.96 -11.15 4.06
C TYR A 190 27.06 -11.20 5.59
N LEU A 191 27.09 -12.40 6.17
CA LEU A 191 27.16 -12.58 7.62
C LEU A 191 28.50 -12.09 8.16
N LYS A 192 29.60 -12.44 7.47
CA LYS A 192 30.94 -11.92 7.77
C LYS A 192 31.02 -10.40 7.65
N ALA A 193 30.46 -9.83 6.58
CA ALA A 193 30.44 -8.38 6.37
C ALA A 193 29.66 -7.64 7.46
N LYS A 194 28.56 -8.24 7.94
CA LYS A 194 27.76 -7.71 9.04
C LYS A 194 28.28 -8.11 10.42
N GLY A 195 29.26 -9.01 10.54
CA GLY A 195 29.81 -9.46 11.82
C GLY A 195 28.79 -10.20 12.68
N ILE A 196 27.92 -11.01 12.06
CA ILE A 196 26.84 -11.73 12.72
C ILE A 196 26.97 -13.22 12.43
N GLU A 197 26.68 -14.04 13.44
CA GLU A 197 26.64 -15.50 13.32
C GLU A 197 25.18 -15.99 13.38
N VAL A 198 24.90 -17.08 12.66
CA VAL A 198 23.59 -17.74 12.65
C VAL A 198 23.77 -19.25 12.71
N GLN A 199 22.89 -19.94 13.44
CA GLN A 199 22.95 -21.40 13.58
C GLN A 199 21.88 -22.14 12.74
N ASN A 200 20.75 -21.49 12.47
CA ASN A 200 19.54 -22.15 11.94
C ASN A 200 19.04 -21.56 10.61
N LEU A 201 19.89 -20.83 9.88
CA LEU A 201 19.54 -20.37 8.53
C LEU A 201 20.07 -21.33 7.47
N ARG A 202 19.54 -21.19 6.26
CA ARG A 202 19.86 -22.05 5.13
C ARG A 202 20.42 -21.25 3.97
N VAL A 203 21.06 -21.92 3.02
CA VAL A 203 21.54 -21.34 1.75
C VAL A 203 20.93 -22.09 0.58
N ASP A 204 20.51 -21.36 -0.45
CA ASP A 204 20.08 -21.99 -1.70
C ASP A 204 21.27 -22.48 -2.53
N ARG A 205 20.98 -23.19 -3.63
CA ARG A 205 21.98 -23.71 -4.57
C ARG A 205 22.87 -22.64 -5.23
N PHE A 206 22.50 -21.35 -5.14
CA PHE A 206 23.27 -20.23 -5.66
C PHE A 206 24.12 -19.58 -4.56
N GLY A 207 24.09 -20.12 -3.34
CA GLY A 207 24.80 -19.58 -2.19
C GLY A 207 24.12 -18.37 -1.56
N ASN A 208 22.84 -18.08 -1.88
CA ASN A 208 22.13 -17.01 -1.21
C ASN A 208 21.65 -17.46 0.17
N LEU A 209 21.89 -16.66 1.20
CA LEU A 209 21.31 -16.86 2.53
C LEU A 209 19.79 -16.74 2.48
N LEU A 210 19.08 -17.71 3.05
CA LEU A 210 17.63 -17.79 3.10
C LEU A 210 17.13 -17.48 4.51
N ILE A 211 16.35 -16.40 4.62
CA ILE A 211 15.66 -15.99 5.84
C ILE A 211 14.16 -16.29 5.66
N PRO A 212 13.58 -17.23 6.41
CA PRO A 212 12.17 -17.58 6.28
C PRO A 212 11.29 -16.46 6.84
N LEU A 213 10.22 -16.12 6.11
CA LEU A 213 9.24 -15.11 6.50
C LEU A 213 7.90 -15.78 6.76
N SER A 214 7.46 -15.72 8.01
CA SER A 214 6.25 -16.35 8.49
C SER A 214 5.26 -15.32 9.04
N ASP A 215 3.98 -15.64 9.03
CA ASP A 215 2.97 -14.83 9.71
C ASP A 215 2.95 -15.07 11.23
N SER A 216 2.03 -14.41 11.94
CA SER A 216 1.84 -14.57 13.39
C SER A 216 1.35 -15.96 13.79
N ASP A 217 0.89 -16.78 12.84
CA ASP A 217 0.52 -18.20 13.02
C ASP A 217 1.69 -19.16 12.81
N GLY A 218 2.86 -18.64 12.45
CA GLY A 218 4.06 -19.44 12.20
C GLY A 218 4.08 -20.12 10.83
N LYS A 219 3.11 -19.82 9.96
CA LYS A 219 3.11 -20.32 8.59
C LYS A 219 4.10 -19.54 7.75
N MET A 220 5.04 -20.24 7.12
CA MET A 220 5.99 -19.63 6.19
C MET A 220 5.30 -19.28 4.87
N TRP A 221 5.33 -18.01 4.50
CA TRP A 221 4.70 -17.49 3.27
C TRP A 221 5.70 -17.05 2.22
N SER A 222 6.91 -16.70 2.65
CA SER A 222 7.94 -16.19 1.77
C SER A 222 9.33 -16.45 2.36
N VAL A 223 10.36 -16.10 1.58
CA VAL A 223 11.75 -16.13 1.99
C VAL A 223 12.40 -14.83 1.51
N GLN A 224 13.16 -14.17 2.39
CA GLN A 224 14.12 -13.16 1.95
C GLN A 224 15.43 -13.86 1.63
N ARG A 225 15.95 -13.63 0.42
CA ARG A 225 17.23 -14.16 -0.05
C ARG A 225 18.25 -13.04 -0.02
N ILE A 226 19.43 -13.32 0.52
CA ILE A 226 20.54 -12.37 0.56
C ILE A 226 21.73 -12.96 -0.19
N ALA A 227 22.10 -12.33 -1.30
CA ALA A 227 23.26 -12.73 -2.09
C ALA A 227 24.58 -12.38 -1.38
N ALA A 228 25.69 -12.93 -1.86
CA ALA A 228 27.03 -12.69 -1.32
C ALA A 228 27.40 -11.19 -1.27
N ASN A 229 26.94 -10.39 -2.23
CA ASN A 229 27.16 -8.94 -2.27
C ASN A 229 26.19 -8.13 -1.38
N GLY A 230 25.29 -8.79 -0.66
CA GLY A 230 24.29 -8.16 0.20
C GLY A 230 22.99 -7.76 -0.50
N ASN A 231 22.86 -7.96 -1.83
CA ASN A 231 21.60 -7.73 -2.53
C ASN A 231 20.51 -8.64 -1.99
N LYS A 232 19.31 -8.09 -1.80
CA LYS A 232 18.18 -8.79 -1.22
C LYS A 232 17.05 -8.91 -2.22
N ILE A 233 16.45 -10.09 -2.29
CA ILE A 233 15.19 -10.32 -3.03
C ILE A 233 14.21 -11.07 -2.12
N ILE A 234 12.92 -10.95 -2.40
CA ILE A 234 11.87 -11.65 -1.66
C ILE A 234 11.16 -12.60 -2.62
N GLY A 235 11.02 -13.86 -2.22
CA GLY A 235 10.27 -14.86 -2.97
C GLY A 235 11.13 -15.75 -3.88
N VAL A 236 10.63 -16.00 -5.08
CA VAL A 236 11.12 -17.05 -5.98
C VAL A 236 12.17 -16.53 -6.96
N ILE A 237 13.27 -17.26 -7.13
CA ILE A 237 14.17 -17.07 -8.28
C ILE A 237 13.62 -17.86 -9.46
N LYS A 238 13.06 -17.16 -10.45
CA LYS A 238 12.50 -17.76 -11.66
C LYS A 238 13.61 -18.41 -12.49
N THR A 239 13.36 -19.61 -13.01
CA THR A 239 14.18 -20.23 -14.04
C THR A 239 14.03 -19.49 -15.37
N GLN A 240 14.90 -19.76 -16.34
CA GLN A 240 14.77 -19.18 -17.68
C GLN A 240 13.44 -19.55 -18.33
N LYS A 241 13.05 -20.82 -18.28
CA LYS A 241 11.78 -21.32 -18.81
C LYS A 241 10.57 -20.64 -18.15
N GLU A 242 10.59 -20.47 -16.83
CA GLU A 242 9.51 -19.78 -16.11
C GLU A 242 9.40 -18.30 -16.52
N ARG A 243 10.53 -17.64 -16.81
CA ARG A 243 10.54 -16.27 -17.35
C ARG A 243 9.96 -16.22 -18.77
N GLU A 244 10.37 -17.13 -19.64
CA GLU A 244 9.89 -17.24 -21.03
C GLU A 244 8.38 -17.56 -21.08
N ASN A 245 7.89 -18.36 -20.14
CA ASN A 245 6.47 -18.67 -19.98
C ASN A 245 5.66 -17.54 -19.34
N GLY A 246 6.29 -16.44 -18.90
CA GLY A 246 5.61 -15.35 -18.20
C GLY A 246 5.01 -15.77 -16.85
N GLU A 247 5.58 -16.76 -16.17
CA GLU A 247 5.09 -17.22 -14.88
C GLU A 247 5.33 -16.16 -13.80
N GLU A 248 4.31 -15.94 -12.97
CA GLU A 248 4.36 -15.03 -11.83
C GLU A 248 4.15 -15.76 -10.51
N TYR A 249 4.96 -15.37 -9.52
CA TYR A 249 4.97 -15.93 -8.18
C TYR A 249 4.66 -14.83 -7.18
N SER A 250 3.55 -14.99 -6.45
CA SER A 250 3.09 -13.99 -5.50
C SER A 250 3.55 -14.34 -4.10
N ALA A 251 4.76 -13.93 -3.75
CA ALA A 251 5.31 -14.17 -2.42
C ALA A 251 4.77 -13.11 -1.44
N ARG A 252 4.06 -13.55 -0.40
CA ARG A 252 3.46 -12.63 0.58
C ARG A 252 4.53 -12.11 1.54
N LYS A 253 4.81 -10.80 1.47
CA LYS A 253 5.62 -10.06 2.47
C LYS A 253 4.77 -9.46 3.58
N LYS A 254 3.58 -8.95 3.22
CA LYS A 254 2.73 -8.15 4.12
C LYS A 254 2.35 -8.93 5.39
N GLY A 255 2.79 -8.42 6.54
CA GLY A 255 2.57 -9.02 7.86
C GLY A 255 3.39 -10.29 8.12
N CYS A 256 4.30 -10.65 7.22
CA CYS A 256 5.23 -11.76 7.41
C CYS A 256 6.59 -11.23 7.86
N PHE A 257 7.25 -11.97 8.74
CA PHE A 257 8.49 -11.56 9.40
C PHE A 257 9.36 -12.78 9.73
N TYR A 258 10.62 -12.53 10.08
CA TYR A 258 11.47 -13.53 10.71
C TYR A 258 11.46 -13.33 12.22
N SER A 259 11.37 -14.42 12.99
CA SER A 259 11.50 -14.42 14.44
C SER A 259 12.64 -15.36 14.84
N SER A 260 13.52 -14.92 15.75
CA SER A 260 14.65 -15.76 16.18
C SER A 260 14.28 -16.88 17.14
N ALA A 261 13.07 -16.83 17.71
CA ALA A 261 12.48 -17.89 18.53
C ALA A 261 10.97 -18.02 18.24
N PRO A 262 10.31 -19.14 18.59
CA PRO A 262 8.86 -19.23 18.60
C PRO A 262 8.21 -18.06 19.35
N LEU A 263 7.14 -17.48 18.79
CA LEU A 263 6.51 -16.24 19.30
C LEU A 263 6.04 -16.34 20.76
N ASP A 264 5.64 -17.53 21.21
CA ASP A 264 5.24 -17.77 22.59
C ASP A 264 6.40 -17.57 23.58
N LEU A 265 7.64 -17.84 23.16
CA LEU A 265 8.84 -17.70 24.01
C LEU A 265 9.33 -16.25 24.13
N HIS A 266 8.76 -15.30 23.38
CA HIS A 266 9.03 -13.88 23.58
C HIS A 266 8.26 -13.38 24.80
N GLU A 267 8.93 -12.86 25.82
CA GLU A 267 8.28 -12.14 26.92
C GLU A 267 7.67 -10.80 26.44
N GLN A 268 8.35 -10.17 25.48
CA GLN A 268 7.96 -8.97 24.76
C GLN A 268 8.59 -9.00 23.36
N PHE A 269 8.07 -8.23 22.42
CA PHE A 269 8.59 -8.23 21.05
C PHE A 269 9.54 -7.08 20.81
N TYR A 270 10.78 -7.42 20.41
CA TYR A 270 11.74 -6.47 19.85
C TYR A 270 11.74 -6.58 18.33
N ILE A 271 11.17 -5.58 17.66
CA ILE A 271 10.98 -5.58 16.20
C ILE A 271 11.99 -4.64 15.56
N CYS A 272 12.76 -5.16 14.60
CA CYS A 272 13.73 -4.39 13.82
C CYS A 272 13.33 -4.37 12.35
N GLU A 273 13.79 -3.37 11.60
CA GLU A 273 13.58 -3.34 10.15
C GLU A 273 14.31 -4.48 9.44
N GLY A 274 15.64 -4.55 9.62
CA GLY A 274 16.52 -5.49 8.92
C GLY A 274 17.04 -6.65 9.76
N PHE A 275 17.49 -7.71 9.09
CA PHE A 275 18.01 -8.93 9.72
C PHE A 275 19.22 -8.67 10.63
N ALA A 276 20.16 -7.86 10.14
CA ALA A 276 21.40 -7.57 10.87
C ALA A 276 21.11 -6.82 12.19
N THR A 277 20.21 -5.83 12.13
CA THR A 277 19.71 -5.10 13.30
C THR A 277 19.03 -6.05 14.29
N ALA A 278 18.16 -6.95 13.81
CA ALA A 278 17.48 -7.95 14.67
C ALA A 278 18.48 -8.85 15.41
N LYS A 279 19.51 -9.36 14.72
CA LYS A 279 20.55 -10.17 15.35
C LYS A 279 21.46 -9.40 16.29
N SER A 280 21.71 -8.13 16.00
CA SER A 280 22.43 -7.26 16.92
C SER A 280 21.63 -7.06 18.21
N ILE A 281 20.33 -6.77 18.11
CA ILE A 281 19.45 -6.63 19.28
C ILE A 281 19.40 -7.90 20.12
N GLU A 282 19.38 -9.08 19.48
CA GLU A 282 19.46 -10.37 20.17
C GLU A 282 20.73 -10.46 21.04
N ILE A 283 21.90 -10.11 20.50
CA ILE A 283 23.18 -10.09 21.22
C ILE A 283 23.21 -9.02 22.33
N LEU A 284 22.64 -7.84 22.07
CA LEU A 284 22.68 -6.71 23.00
C LEU A 284 21.79 -6.95 24.22
N LEU A 285 20.62 -7.57 24.01
CA LEU A 285 19.62 -7.78 25.05
C LEU A 285 19.61 -9.18 25.65
N ASP A 286 20.23 -10.16 24.98
CA ASP A 286 20.10 -11.58 25.32
C ASP A 286 18.62 -12.03 25.35
N LYS A 287 17.87 -11.57 24.34
CA LYS A 287 16.43 -11.80 24.19
C LYS A 287 16.08 -12.05 22.72
N PRO A 288 15.06 -12.87 22.41
CA PRO A 288 14.60 -13.06 21.04
C PRO A 288 14.17 -11.75 20.36
N SER A 289 14.31 -11.70 19.04
CA SER A 289 14.00 -10.52 18.22
C SER A 289 13.27 -10.91 16.93
N ILE A 290 12.65 -9.92 16.31
CA ILE A 290 11.87 -10.05 15.08
C ILE A 290 12.42 -9.09 14.02
N MET A 291 12.52 -9.56 12.77
CA MET A 291 12.82 -8.73 11.60
C MET A 291 11.56 -8.53 10.78
N ALA A 292 11.17 -7.27 10.57
CA ALA A 292 10.02 -6.86 9.78
C ALA A 292 10.27 -6.77 8.27
N VAL A 293 11.49 -7.05 7.79
CA VAL A 293 11.94 -7.05 6.39
C VAL A 293 12.29 -5.67 5.86
N ASP A 294 11.36 -4.71 5.99
CA ASP A 294 11.51 -3.31 5.60
C ASP A 294 10.56 -2.39 6.39
N SER A 295 10.85 -1.09 6.36
CA SER A 295 10.07 -0.03 7.02
C SER A 295 8.58 -0.04 6.65
N GLY A 296 8.24 -0.34 5.38
CA GLY A 296 6.86 -0.39 4.92
C GLY A 296 6.06 -1.56 5.50
N ASN A 297 6.73 -2.60 6.01
CA ASN A 297 6.09 -3.77 6.60
C ASN A 297 5.98 -3.70 8.14
N LEU A 298 6.71 -2.80 8.81
CA LEU A 298 6.69 -2.63 10.28
C LEU A 298 5.28 -2.54 10.85
N ILE A 299 4.43 -1.68 10.29
CA ILE A 299 3.04 -1.48 10.76
C ILE A 299 2.23 -2.78 10.70
N ASN A 300 2.38 -3.56 9.61
CA ASN A 300 1.61 -4.79 9.40
C ASN A 300 2.07 -5.90 10.36
N VAL A 301 3.36 -5.93 10.70
CA VAL A 301 3.92 -6.87 11.69
C VAL A 301 3.45 -6.49 13.09
N CYS A 302 3.49 -5.19 13.45
CA CYS A 302 2.99 -4.72 14.73
C CYS A 302 1.49 -5.02 14.89
N GLU A 303 0.68 -4.75 13.86
CA GLU A 303 -0.74 -5.08 13.82
C GLU A 303 -1.00 -6.56 14.08
N ALA A 304 -0.35 -7.45 13.31
CA ALA A 304 -0.55 -8.88 13.45
C ALA A 304 -0.13 -9.43 14.82
N LEU A 305 0.91 -8.84 15.44
CA LEU A 305 1.37 -9.24 16.77
C LEU A 305 0.49 -8.67 17.88
N LEU A 306 0.01 -7.43 17.78
CA LEU A 306 -0.92 -6.85 18.76
C LEU A 306 -2.28 -7.55 18.73
N GLU A 307 -2.77 -7.95 17.55
CA GLU A 307 -4.02 -8.71 17.40
C GLU A 307 -3.91 -10.07 18.10
N LYS A 308 -2.79 -10.78 17.93
CA LYS A 308 -2.61 -12.13 18.47
C LYS A 308 -2.10 -12.17 19.92
N TYR A 309 -1.26 -11.21 20.30
CA TYR A 309 -0.60 -11.14 21.61
C TYR A 309 -0.81 -9.75 22.25
N PRO A 310 -2.06 -9.35 22.54
CA PRO A 310 -2.37 -8.00 23.02
C PRO A 310 -1.73 -7.66 24.38
N HIS A 311 -1.31 -8.68 25.14
CA HIS A 311 -0.67 -8.54 26.45
C HIS A 311 0.86 -8.37 26.37
N LYS A 312 1.49 -8.63 25.21
CA LYS A 312 2.94 -8.52 25.05
C LYS A 312 3.31 -7.12 24.59
N GLN A 313 4.25 -6.48 25.28
CA GLN A 313 4.76 -5.18 24.87
C GLN A 313 5.54 -5.27 23.56
N ILE A 314 5.49 -4.20 22.76
CA ILE A 314 6.26 -4.08 21.52
C ILE A 314 7.24 -2.92 21.66
N THR A 315 8.52 -3.19 21.36
CA THR A 315 9.54 -2.18 21.14
C THR A 315 10.09 -2.29 19.74
N ILE A 316 9.96 -1.23 18.95
CA ILE A 316 10.60 -1.12 17.64
C ILE A 316 12.00 -0.56 17.82
N CYS A 317 13.00 -1.32 17.39
CA CYS A 317 14.40 -0.92 17.30
C CYS A 317 14.66 -0.38 15.89
N ALA A 318 14.44 0.91 15.71
CA ALA A 318 14.41 1.56 14.41
C ALA A 318 15.81 1.94 13.91
N ASP A 319 15.98 1.87 12.59
CA ASP A 319 17.13 2.47 11.90
C ASP A 319 17.00 4.01 11.97
N ASN A 320 18.12 4.68 12.17
CA ASN A 320 18.28 6.12 12.32
C ASN A 320 19.26 6.66 11.27
N ASP A 321 18.85 6.69 10.00
CA ASP A 321 19.70 7.15 8.91
C ASP A 321 19.79 8.69 8.88
N LEU A 322 20.90 9.21 9.43
CA LEU A 322 21.21 10.64 9.46
C LEU A 322 21.92 11.15 8.19
N LYS A 323 22.19 10.28 7.21
CA LYS A 323 22.77 10.66 5.90
C LYS A 323 21.69 11.06 4.91
N ASN A 324 20.50 10.46 5.01
CA ASN A 324 19.38 10.75 4.14
C ASN A 324 18.59 11.97 4.62
N GLU A 325 18.00 12.71 3.69
CA GLU A 325 17.06 13.80 4.01
C GLU A 325 15.81 13.28 4.75
N VAL A 326 15.38 12.07 4.40
CA VAL A 326 14.22 11.39 5.01
C VAL A 326 14.67 10.15 5.75
N ASN A 327 14.51 10.17 7.07
CA ASN A 327 14.79 9.03 7.94
C ASN A 327 13.63 8.03 7.93
N THR A 328 13.55 7.24 6.85
CA THR A 328 12.40 6.38 6.54
C THR A 328 12.13 5.32 7.62
N GLY A 329 13.18 4.68 8.15
CA GLY A 329 13.06 3.66 9.20
C GLY A 329 12.48 4.23 10.49
N LEU A 330 13.05 5.34 10.99
CA LEU A 330 12.54 6.01 12.19
C LEU A 330 11.12 6.55 11.98
N ASN A 331 10.84 7.18 10.84
CA ASN A 331 9.51 7.70 10.53
C ASN A 331 8.46 6.59 10.49
N ALA A 332 8.79 5.41 9.94
CA ALA A 332 7.89 4.26 9.95
C ALA A 332 7.63 3.73 11.37
N ALA A 333 8.67 3.67 12.22
CA ALA A 333 8.51 3.28 13.62
C ALA A 333 7.65 4.28 14.41
N LEU A 334 7.86 5.59 14.20
CA LEU A 334 7.06 6.64 14.83
C LEU A 334 5.59 6.60 14.36
N LYS A 335 5.33 6.32 13.08
CA LYS A 335 3.96 6.08 12.58
C LYS A 335 3.28 4.89 13.26
N CYS A 336 4.04 3.83 13.59
CA CYS A 336 3.51 2.70 14.36
C CYS A 336 3.13 3.14 15.77
N LYS A 337 3.99 3.91 16.44
CA LYS A 337 3.71 4.47 17.78
C LYS A 337 2.54 5.46 17.79
N GLU A 338 2.42 6.29 16.76
CA GLU A 338 1.28 7.21 16.61
C GLU A 338 -0.04 6.44 16.50
N LYS A 339 -0.06 5.36 15.70
CA LYS A 339 -1.24 4.50 15.57
C LYS A 339 -1.52 3.65 16.82
N TYR A 340 -0.46 3.20 17.49
CA TYR A 340 -0.50 2.32 18.66
C TYR A 340 0.37 2.91 19.78
N PRO A 341 -0.18 3.79 20.64
CA PRO A 341 0.59 4.52 21.65
C PRO A 341 1.36 3.64 22.64
N GLN A 342 0.95 2.39 22.82
CA GLN A 342 1.64 1.39 23.64
C GLN A 342 2.92 0.83 23.01
N ILE A 343 3.24 1.20 21.76
CA ILE A 343 4.47 0.79 21.10
C ILE A 343 5.61 1.71 21.51
N ASN A 344 6.71 1.10 21.92
CA ASN A 344 7.96 1.79 22.22
C ASN A 344 8.83 1.89 20.97
N VAL A 345 9.61 2.96 20.87
CA VAL A 345 10.56 3.15 19.77
C VAL A 345 11.90 3.53 20.37
N ILE A 346 12.91 2.74 20.04
CA ILE A 346 14.32 3.03 20.34
C ILE A 346 15.10 3.12 19.05
N LYS A 347 16.23 3.83 19.08
CA LYS A 347 17.10 4.03 17.91
C LYS A 347 18.53 4.22 18.38
N PRO A 348 19.55 4.05 17.53
CA PRO A 348 20.92 4.44 17.91
C PRO A 348 20.93 5.91 18.38
N SER A 349 21.36 6.15 19.62
CA SER A 349 21.29 7.50 20.22
C SER A 349 22.41 8.42 19.74
N MET A 350 23.52 7.85 19.26
CA MET A 350 24.67 8.62 18.80
C MET A 350 24.34 9.39 17.54
N ALA A 351 24.59 10.71 17.56
CA ALA A 351 24.46 11.59 16.40
C ALA A 351 25.67 11.44 15.45
N ASP A 352 25.99 10.20 15.05
CA ASP A 352 27.05 9.88 14.11
C ASP A 352 26.42 9.42 12.79
N LYS A 353 26.70 10.13 11.70
CA LYS A 353 26.17 9.79 10.37
C LYS A 353 26.60 8.41 9.88
N ASN A 354 27.64 7.81 10.46
CA ASN A 354 28.08 6.46 10.14
C ASN A 354 27.40 5.37 10.97
N ILE A 355 26.55 5.75 11.93
CA ILE A 355 25.77 4.82 12.74
C ILE A 355 24.31 4.96 12.31
N SER A 356 23.92 4.14 11.34
CA SER A 356 22.55 4.14 10.83
C SER A 356 21.66 3.17 11.59
N ASP A 357 22.19 2.05 12.07
CA ASP A 357 21.42 1.02 12.77
C ASP A 357 22.15 0.52 14.03
N PHE A 358 21.52 -0.36 14.82
CA PHE A 358 22.15 -0.93 16.01
C PHE A 358 23.31 -1.89 15.67
N ASN A 359 23.34 -2.43 14.45
CA ASN A 359 24.46 -3.26 13.99
C ASN A 359 25.71 -2.39 13.76
N ASP A 360 25.57 -1.22 13.14
CA ASP A 360 26.63 -0.24 12.98
C ASP A 360 27.12 0.25 14.35
N LEU A 361 26.20 0.56 15.27
CA LEU A 361 26.56 0.96 16.64
C LEU A 361 27.40 -0.12 17.33
N MET A 362 26.96 -1.37 17.28
CA MET A 362 27.66 -2.50 17.88
C MET A 362 29.03 -2.73 17.26
N ARG A 363 29.15 -2.63 15.92
CA ARG A 363 30.41 -2.86 15.21
C ARG A 363 31.42 -1.73 15.36
N LEU A 364 30.96 -0.48 15.36
CA LEU A 364 31.84 0.69 15.40
C LEU A 364 32.22 1.11 16.82
N LYS A 365 31.35 0.89 17.80
CA LYS A 365 31.57 1.32 19.20
C LYS A 365 31.74 0.15 20.18
N GLY A 366 31.50 -1.07 19.73
CA GLY A 366 31.61 -2.28 20.53
C GLY A 366 30.32 -2.63 21.29
N VAL A 367 30.22 -3.89 21.67
CA VAL A 367 29.04 -4.50 22.31
C VAL A 367 28.67 -3.80 23.62
N ALA A 368 29.65 -3.45 24.46
CA ALA A 368 29.39 -2.83 25.76
C ALA A 368 28.68 -1.47 25.62
N VAL A 369 29.15 -0.62 24.71
CA VAL A 369 28.59 0.71 24.45
C VAL A 369 27.19 0.59 23.85
N ALA A 370 27.04 -0.26 22.82
CA ALA A 370 25.75 -0.50 22.19
C ALA A 370 24.71 -1.08 23.18
N ARG A 371 25.14 -1.95 24.09
CA ARG A 371 24.28 -2.53 25.12
C ARG A 371 23.82 -1.47 26.14
N ALA A 372 24.74 -0.61 26.57
CA ALA A 372 24.40 0.50 27.47
C ALA A 372 23.39 1.46 26.82
N ASP A 373 23.59 1.77 25.53
CA ASP A 373 22.67 2.60 24.75
C ASP A 373 21.25 2.03 24.75
N VAL A 374 21.08 0.78 24.30
CA VAL A 374 19.78 0.11 24.24
C VAL A 374 19.13 0.06 25.63
N LYS A 375 19.88 -0.38 26.66
CA LYS A 375 19.34 -0.53 28.02
C LYS A 375 18.88 0.81 28.62
N SER A 376 19.62 1.90 28.38
CA SER A 376 19.24 3.22 28.87
C SER A 376 17.90 3.70 28.28
N GLN A 377 17.70 3.49 26.98
CA GLN A 377 16.45 3.87 26.29
C GLN A 377 15.26 3.03 26.77
N LEU A 378 15.45 1.73 26.99
CA LEU A 378 14.42 0.86 27.57
C LEU A 378 14.05 1.27 29.00
N ALA A 379 15.03 1.65 29.83
CA ALA A 379 14.78 2.09 31.20
C ALA A 379 13.95 3.39 31.25
N VAL A 380 14.27 4.38 30.41
CA VAL A 380 13.48 5.63 30.28
C VAL A 380 12.04 5.32 29.91
N THR A 381 11.87 4.39 28.98
CA THR A 381 10.55 4.01 28.49
C THR A 381 9.72 3.32 29.57
N GLN A 382 10.31 2.41 30.34
CA GLN A 382 9.64 1.77 31.49
C GLN A 382 9.25 2.76 32.60
N MET A 383 10.06 3.80 32.84
CA MET A 383 9.72 4.86 33.80
C MET A 383 8.51 5.67 33.33
N GLN A 384 8.42 5.97 32.03
CA GLN A 384 7.27 6.69 31.46
C GLN A 384 5.95 5.93 31.65
N TYR A 385 5.94 4.60 31.43
CA TYR A 385 4.75 3.77 31.71
C TYR A 385 4.34 3.80 33.18
N LYS A 386 5.29 3.60 34.10
CA LYS A 386 4.98 3.61 35.54
C LYS A 386 4.43 4.95 36.02
N SER A 387 4.80 6.05 35.38
CA SER A 387 4.24 7.38 35.68
C SER A 387 2.83 7.54 35.12
N GLN A 388 2.58 7.09 33.88
CA GLN A 388 1.24 7.13 33.27
C GLN A 388 0.22 6.25 34.00
N ASP A 389 0.59 5.04 34.42
CA ASP A 389 -0.29 4.15 35.20
C ASP A 389 -0.64 4.75 36.57
N LYS A 390 0.28 5.51 37.18
CA LYS A 390 0.04 6.22 38.44
C LYS A 390 -0.89 7.43 38.28
N GLU A 391 -0.81 8.14 37.15
CA GLU A 391 -1.71 9.26 36.86
C GLU A 391 -3.14 8.77 36.60
N VAL A 392 -3.31 7.73 35.77
CA VAL A 392 -4.62 7.12 35.51
C VAL A 392 -5.22 6.48 36.77
N GLY A 393 -4.39 5.82 37.60
CA GLY A 393 -4.81 5.26 38.88
C GLY A 393 -5.23 6.31 39.91
N ASN A 394 -4.61 7.50 39.91
CA ASN A 394 -5.00 8.60 40.78
C ASN A 394 -6.27 9.34 40.31
N GLU A 395 -6.57 9.36 39.01
CA GLU A 395 -7.83 9.87 38.48
C GLU A 395 -9.01 8.92 38.76
N ALA A 396 -8.78 7.60 38.73
CA ALA A 396 -9.81 6.60 39.03
C ALA A 396 -10.23 6.56 40.52
N VAL A 397 -9.40 7.09 41.44
CA VAL A 397 -9.69 7.15 42.89
C VAL A 397 -10.36 8.48 43.28
N ARG A 398 -10.59 9.39 42.33
CA ARG A 398 -11.23 10.70 42.56
C ARG A 398 -12.74 10.76 42.25
N PHE A 399 -13.41 9.61 42.07
CA PHE A 399 -14.86 9.53 41.88
C PHE A 399 -15.56 8.81 43.02
#